data_AF-A0A7Z7KAE2-F1
#
_entry.id   AF-A0A7Z7KAE2-F1
#
_cell.length_a   1.000
_cell.length_b   1.000
_cell.length_c   1.000
_cell.angle_alpha   90.00
_cell.angle_beta   90.00
_cell.angle_gamma   90.00
#
_symmetry.space_group_name_H-M   'P 1'
#
loop_
_entity.id
_entity.type
_entity.pdbx_description
1 polymer ?
#
loop_
_entity_poly.entity_id
_entity_poly.type
_entity_poly.pdbx_seq_one_letter_code
_entity_poly.pdbx_strand_id
1 'polypeptide(L)' 'MADNKKYYYLKLKENFFESDEAIILESMPDGYIYSNILLQAIFKKFKK' A
#
# COMPACT_ATOMS: atom_id res chain seq x y z
N MET A 1 7.65 13.37 27.00
CA MET A 1 7.21 11.96 26.87
C MET A 1 7.37 11.58 25.41
N ALA A 2 8.39 10.80 25.08
CA ALA A 2 8.68 10.43 23.69
C ALA A 2 7.60 9.45 23.22
N ASP A 3 6.77 9.88 22.25
CA ASP A 3 5.81 9.01 21.60
C ASP A 3 6.54 7.76 21.07
N ASN A 4 6.23 6.61 21.67
CA ASN A 4 6.63 5.29 21.20
C ASN A 4 5.95 5.00 19.86
N LYS A 5 6.31 5.74 18.81
CA LYS A 5 5.85 5.50 17.44
C LYS A 5 6.44 4.17 16.99
N LYS A 6 5.67 3.11 17.18
CA LYS A 6 5.99 1.79 16.62
C LYS A 6 5.81 1.89 15.10
N TYR A 7 6.92 1.96 14.39
CA TYR A 7 6.94 1.86 12.94
C TYR A 7 6.82 0.38 12.56
N TYR A 8 5.66 0.01 12.01
CA TYR A 8 5.46 -1.30 11.40
C TYR A 8 5.94 -1.22 9.96
N TYR A 9 7.05 -1.88 9.65
CA TYR A 9 7.49 -2.03 8.27
C TYR A 9 6.50 -2.93 7.52
N LEU A 10 5.90 -2.42 6.45
CA LEU A 10 5.17 -3.27 5.52
C LEU A 10 6.18 -4.08 4.71
N LYS A 11 6.22 -5.40 4.94
CA LYS A 11 6.86 -6.32 4.00
C LYS A 11 5.91 -6.50 2.83
N LEU A 12 6.01 -5.61 1.84
CA LEU A 12 5.31 -5.77 0.57
C LEU A 12 5.86 -7.02 -0.14
N LYS A 13 5.00 -7.70 -0.89
CA LYS A 13 5.42 -8.82 -1.74
C LYS A 13 6.39 -8.29 -2.79
N GLU A 14 7.42 -9.05 -3.13
CA GLU A 14 8.56 -8.59 -3.95
C GLU A 14 8.17 -8.14 -5.38
N ASN A 15 6.92 -8.38 -5.83
CA ASN A 15 6.36 -7.93 -7.12
C ASN A 15 5.07 -7.11 -6.99
N PHE A 16 4.82 -6.43 -5.87
CA PHE A 16 3.55 -5.69 -5.69
C PHE A 16 3.36 -4.58 -6.74
N PHE A 17 4.42 -3.81 -7.01
CA PHE A 17 4.39 -2.70 -7.98
C PHE A 17 4.62 -3.13 -9.43
N GLU A 18 5.17 -4.32 -9.64
CA GLU A 18 5.41 -4.88 -10.98
C GLU A 18 4.24 -5.72 -11.49
N SER A 19 3.19 -5.87 -10.68
CA SER A 19 1.99 -6.60 -11.13
C SER A 19 1.28 -5.82 -12.23
N ASP A 20 0.84 -6.52 -13.27
CA ASP A 20 0.09 -5.92 -14.39
C ASP A 20 -1.10 -5.09 -13.89
N GLU A 21 -1.76 -5.57 -12.83
CA GLU A 21 -2.86 -4.88 -12.15
C GLU A 21 -2.44 -3.52 -11.58
N ALA A 22 -1.27 -3.43 -10.94
CA ALA A 22 -0.74 -2.18 -10.40
C ALA A 22 -0.36 -1.20 -11.52
N ILE A 23 0.26 -1.70 -12.59
CA ILE A 23 0.63 -0.88 -13.76
C ILE A 23 -0.61 -0.31 -14.45
N ILE A 24 -1.64 -1.14 -14.65
CA ILE A 24 -2.94 -0.72 -15.20
C ILE A 24 -3.59 0.32 -14.28
N LEU A 25 -3.55 0.10 -12.97
CA LEU A 25 -4.15 1.00 -12.00
C LEU A 25 -3.45 2.36 -11.98
N GLU A 26 -2.11 2.40 -12.05
CA GLU A 26 -1.34 3.64 -12.13
C GLU A 26 -1.55 4.40 -13.45
N SER A 27 -1.84 3.69 -14.55
CA SER A 27 -2.13 4.29 -15.85
C SER A 27 -3.49 5.00 -15.92
N MET A 28 -4.36 4.83 -14.92
CA MET A 28 -5.64 5.52 -14.84
C MET A 28 -5.48 7.00 -14.46
N PRO A 29 -6.41 7.89 -14.87
CA PRO A 29 -6.33 9.33 -14.61
C PRO A 29 -6.25 9.72 -13.12
N ASP A 30 -6.61 8.81 -12.21
CA ASP A 30 -6.48 8.96 -10.75
C ASP A 30 -5.73 7.78 -10.10
N GLY A 31 -4.82 7.14 -10.84
CA GLY A 31 -4.17 5.90 -10.41
C GLY A 31 -3.52 5.96 -9.03
N TYR A 32 -2.96 7.12 -8.66
CA TYR A 32 -2.37 7.33 -7.34
C TYR A 32 -3.39 7.18 -6.18
N ILE A 33 -4.65 7.58 -6.39
CA ILE A 33 -5.71 7.50 -5.37
C ILE A 33 -6.04 6.04 -5.11
N TYR A 34 -6.18 5.25 -6.18
CA TYR A 34 -6.48 3.84 -6.09
C TYR A 34 -5.35 3.04 -5.45
N SER A 35 -4.09 3.32 -5.82
CA SER A 35 -2.91 2.75 -5.17
C SER A 35 -2.87 3.06 -3.66
N ASN A 36 -3.25 4.28 -3.27
CA ASN A 36 -3.29 4.70 -1.87
C ASN A 36 -4.41 4.01 -1.08
N ILE A 37 -5.60 3.83 -1.68
CA ILE A 37 -6.71 3.06 -1.08
C ILE A 37 -6.31 1.59 -0.89
N LEU A 38 -5.65 1.00 -1.88
CA LEU A 38 -5.15 -0.38 -1.81
C LEU A 38 -4.15 -0.54 -0.65
N LEU A 39 -3.21 0.39 -0.51
CA LEU A 39 -2.26 0.39 0.60
C LEU A 39 -2.97 0.47 1.96
N GLN A 40 -3.96 1.35 2.10
CA GLN A 40 -4.76 1.45 3.33
C GLN A 40 -5.53 0.17 3.63
N ALA A 41 -6.08 -0.50 2.61
CA ALA A 41 -6.80 -1.75 2.75
C ALA A 41 -5.87 -2.89 3.23
N ILE A 42 -4.67 -2.99 2.65
CA ILE A 42 -3.63 -3.94 3.08
C ILE A 42 -3.23 -3.66 4.53
N PHE A 43 -3.03 -2.40 4.92
CA PHE A 43 -2.70 -2.01 6.29
C PHE A 43 -3.77 -2.43 7.30
N LYS A 44 -5.06 -2.26 6.96
CA LYS A 44 -6.18 -2.71 7.78
C LYS A 44 -6.21 -4.24 7.92
N LYS A 45 -5.86 -4.98 6.85
CA LYS A 45 -5.80 -6.45 6.88
C LYS A 45 -4.69 -6.98 7.80
N PHE A 46 -3.54 -6.34 7.83
CA PHE A 46 -2.40 -6.75 8.67
C PHE A 46 -2.55 -6.39 10.16
N LYS A 47 -3.40 -5.42 10.50
CA LYS A 47 -3.69 -5.05 11.89
C LYS A 47 -4.69 -5.99 12.60
N LYS A 48 -5.23 -6.99 11.89
CA LYS A 48 -6.19 -7.97 12.42
C LYS A 48 -5.43 -9.18 12.95
#